data_AF-A0A0W0FLP5-F1
#
_entry.id   AF-A0A0W0FLP5-F1
#
_cell.length_a   1.000
_cell.length_b   1.000
_cell.length_c   1.000
_cell.angle_alpha   90.00
_cell.angle_beta   90.00
_cell.angle_gamma   90.00
#
_symmetry.space_group_name_H-M   'P 1'
#
loop_
_entity.id
_entity.type
_entity.pdbx_description
1 polymer ?
#
loop_
_entity_poly.entity_id
_entity_poly.type
_entity_poly.pdbx_seq_one_letter_code
_entity_poly.pdbx_strand_id
1 'polypeptide(L)'
;MSDSAKVCIVCEYLEKLDKGNTIGAHAYVTDDFSHNHNTSPGAQTASYAAGPSLSKDEHHQTHKAIHNNFQSVKVTCSAFVQDIPLDDDPQTVVDSVKESRGKVQVRAKTQFELKVKEVPFTAEYEFEGDKISTVHIMVTATINPPVLIVGAGPSGLALGLALLQNGVTVRIIDKIKGPQIGQRGAATQPRALELYGLLGVLPDILNKMGPFQKIAFHDGANLVKTWDLVSNGKPSPDIPYPDLVMIGQDQVEGVLRSHLEGHFGVKVDFGVTLKTFEQHDRGVSARVVREQDGRQVEETWETGWLVGADGAKGVIRKQLGFTYLGETRDHQRFIIGDVHILEGIDKEYSHRWGDMARNGVGLRPTESSDSLFQYIVGGTEVPHDEFLSDHNALLDHIVKATGRNDIKFGELVTIEDWR
;
A
#
# COMPACT_ATOMS: atom_id res chain seq x y z
N MET A 1 15.10 16.20 18.01
CA MET A 1 16.16 15.28 17.57
C MET A 1 15.55 14.45 16.46
N SER A 2 16.01 14.65 15.23
CA SER A 2 15.74 13.75 14.10
C SER A 2 16.49 12.45 14.37
N ASP A 3 15.85 11.31 14.31
CA ASP A 3 16.56 10.03 14.33
C ASP A 3 17.22 9.87 12.96
N SER A 4 18.39 10.50 12.80
CA SER A 4 19.26 10.32 11.65
C SER A 4 19.96 8.97 11.81
N ALA A 5 19.54 7.96 11.08
CA ALA A 5 20.38 6.78 10.90
C ALA A 5 21.55 7.18 10.00
N LYS A 6 22.78 7.06 10.52
CA LYS A 6 23.99 7.15 9.71
C LYS A 6 24.25 5.77 9.12
N VAL A 7 24.15 5.65 7.80
CA VAL A 7 24.54 4.42 7.12
C VAL A 7 25.98 4.60 6.66
N CYS A 8 26.89 3.86 7.27
CA CYS A 8 28.29 3.81 6.85
C CYS A 8 28.44 2.69 5.81
N ILE A 9 28.93 3.03 4.62
CA ILE A 9 29.31 2.04 3.62
C ILE A 9 30.83 1.99 3.64
N VAL A 10 31.38 0.97 4.30
CA VAL A 10 32.83 0.74 4.34
C VAL A 10 33.20 -0.15 3.16
N CYS A 11 34.06 0.38 2.28
CA CYS A 11 34.70 -0.39 1.22
C CYS A 11 36.12 -0.77 1.69
N GLU A 12 36.27 -1.93 2.32
CA GLU A 12 37.60 -2.43 2.72
C GLU A 12 38.34 -3.03 1.51
N TYR A 13 39.62 -2.70 1.37
CA TYR A 13 40.53 -3.28 0.40
C TYR A 13 41.20 -4.51 1.00
N LEU A 14 41.13 -5.67 0.33
CA LEU A 14 41.96 -6.83 0.65
C LEU A 14 43.10 -6.95 -0.37
N GLU A 15 44.32 -7.13 0.13
CA GLU A 15 45.55 -7.24 -0.65
C GLU A 15 45.50 -8.33 -1.74
N LYS A 16 46.30 -8.10 -2.80
CA LYS A 16 46.49 -8.99 -3.96
C LYS A 16 46.67 -10.47 -3.56
N LEU A 17 45.70 -11.31 -3.89
CA LEU A 17 45.96 -12.72 -4.12
C LEU A 17 46.60 -12.88 -5.49
N ASP A 18 47.89 -13.22 -5.47
CA ASP A 18 48.67 -13.43 -6.67
C ASP A 18 48.10 -14.63 -7.45
N LYS A 19 47.72 -14.37 -8.72
CA LYS A 19 47.18 -15.27 -9.76
C LYS A 19 45.65 -15.33 -9.91
N GLY A 20 45.15 -14.49 -10.83
CA GLY A 20 44.01 -14.82 -11.69
C GLY A 20 42.73 -14.04 -11.43
N ASN A 21 42.65 -12.83 -11.99
CA ASN A 21 41.47 -12.02 -12.30
C ASN A 21 40.10 -12.46 -11.74
N THR A 22 39.84 -12.18 -10.47
CA THR A 22 38.54 -11.67 -9.99
C THR A 22 38.80 -10.96 -8.65
N ILE A 23 38.53 -9.66 -8.56
CA ILE A 23 38.51 -8.92 -7.29
C ILE A 23 37.04 -8.66 -6.98
N GLY A 24 36.52 -9.29 -5.93
CA GLY A 24 35.18 -9.02 -5.41
C GLY A 24 35.27 -7.95 -4.33
N ALA A 25 34.52 -6.86 -4.47
CA ALA A 25 34.26 -5.94 -3.37
C ALA A 25 33.04 -6.44 -2.59
N HIS A 26 33.18 -6.62 -1.27
CA HIS A 26 32.05 -6.82 -0.38
C HIS A 26 31.68 -5.45 0.22
N ALA A 27 30.51 -4.93 -0.13
CA ALA A 27 29.92 -3.80 0.58
C ALA A 27 29.20 -4.33 1.83
N TYR A 28 29.60 -3.87 3.01
CA TYR A 28 28.87 -4.12 4.24
C TYR A 28 28.05 -2.86 4.56
N VAL A 29 26.75 -3.04 4.77
CA VAL A 29 25.93 -2.04 5.45
C VAL A 29 26.14 -2.27 6.93
N THR A 30 26.93 -1.42 7.58
CA THR A 30 27.09 -1.48 9.03
C THR A 30 26.23 -0.39 9.65
N ASP A 31 25.29 -0.79 10.51
CA ASP A 31 24.88 0.08 11.60
C ASP A 31 26.09 0.21 12.52
N ASP A 32 26.31 1.40 13.08
CA ASP A 32 27.50 1.87 13.78
C ASP A 32 27.95 0.96 14.96
N PHE A 33 28.47 -0.24 14.67
CA PHE A 33 29.07 -1.19 15.62
C PHE A 33 30.09 -2.08 14.90
N SER A 34 31.37 -1.84 15.17
CA SER A 34 32.52 -2.57 14.63
C SER A 34 32.48 -4.08 14.95
N HIS A 35 32.67 -4.94 13.96
CA HIS A 35 33.00 -6.36 14.13
C HIS A 35 34.46 -6.60 13.77
N ASN A 36 35.17 -7.36 14.60
CA ASN A 36 36.56 -7.76 14.39
C ASN A 36 36.61 -9.29 14.31
N HIS A 37 37.05 -9.86 13.19
CA HIS A 37 37.28 -11.31 13.04
C HIS A 37 38.78 -11.59 12.83
N ASN A 38 39.35 -12.30 13.81
CA ASN A 38 40.64 -13.02 13.90
C ASN A 38 41.14 -13.68 12.57
N THR A 39 42.42 -13.95 12.28
CA THR A 39 43.73 -13.87 13.00
C THR A 39 44.87 -14.26 12.03
N SER A 40 46.06 -13.68 12.19
CA SER A 40 47.36 -14.36 12.02
C SER A 40 48.39 -13.78 13.02
N PRO A 41 49.33 -14.60 13.54
CA PRO A 41 49.99 -14.34 14.82
C PRO A 41 51.18 -13.38 14.68
N GLY A 42 51.14 -12.22 15.35
CA GLY A 42 52.31 -11.35 15.46
C GLY A 42 52.10 -9.92 15.95
N ALA A 43 50.87 -9.39 15.98
CA ALA A 43 50.64 -7.99 16.38
C ALA A 43 50.18 -7.88 17.84
N GLN A 44 50.90 -7.06 18.61
CA GLN A 44 50.55 -6.70 19.98
C GLN A 44 49.22 -5.94 20.03
N THR A 45 48.40 -6.30 21.00
CA THR A 45 47.08 -5.75 21.29
C THR A 45 47.16 -4.36 21.93
N ALA A 46 46.31 -3.44 21.45
CA ALA A 46 45.77 -2.36 22.26
C ALA A 46 44.29 -2.63 22.49
N SER A 47 43.92 -2.94 23.73
CA SER A 47 42.57 -3.31 24.16
C SER A 47 41.70 -2.07 24.43
N TYR A 48 40.50 -2.02 23.86
CA TYR A 48 39.37 -1.27 24.42
C TYR A 48 38.16 -2.20 24.54
N ALA A 49 37.50 -2.18 25.70
CA ALA A 49 36.44 -3.11 26.07
C ALA A 49 35.11 -2.78 25.36
N ALA A 50 34.55 -3.76 24.65
CA ALA A 50 33.23 -3.68 24.01
C ALA A 50 32.13 -4.19 24.95
N GLY A 51 30.97 -3.52 24.91
CA GLY A 51 29.72 -4.02 25.50
C GLY A 51 29.16 -5.24 24.75
N PRO A 52 28.11 -5.89 25.28
CA PRO A 52 27.68 -7.21 24.81
C PRO A 52 27.20 -7.17 23.35
N SER A 53 27.68 -8.15 22.57
CA SER A 53 27.33 -8.41 21.17
C SER A 53 25.87 -8.81 21.00
N LEU A 54 25.21 -8.30 19.96
CA LEU A 54 23.91 -8.79 19.50
C LEU A 54 24.02 -10.26 19.04
N SER A 55 22.99 -11.03 19.33
CA SER A 55 22.83 -12.42 18.88
C SER A 55 22.54 -12.48 17.37
N LYS A 56 22.76 -13.66 16.76
CA LYS A 56 22.48 -13.91 15.34
C LYS A 56 21.05 -13.57 14.93
N ASP A 57 20.09 -13.74 15.85
CA ASP A 57 18.68 -13.45 15.58
C ASP A 57 18.41 -11.94 15.55
N GLU A 58 19.07 -11.16 16.40
CA GLU A 58 18.97 -9.70 16.41
C GLU A 58 19.63 -9.07 15.17
N HIS A 59 20.74 -9.65 14.70
CA HIS A 59 21.37 -9.28 13.43
C HIS A 59 20.46 -9.57 12.23
N HIS A 60 19.80 -10.74 12.22
CA HIS A 60 18.88 -11.12 11.14
C HIS A 60 17.61 -10.25 11.11
N GLN A 61 17.08 -9.85 12.27
CA GLN A 61 15.93 -8.94 12.37
C GLN A 61 16.26 -7.52 11.90
N THR A 62 17.44 -7.01 12.25
CA THR A 62 17.95 -5.70 11.81
C THR A 62 18.13 -5.67 10.28
N HIS A 63 18.72 -6.72 9.71
CA HIS A 63 18.88 -6.85 8.26
C HIS A 63 17.53 -6.95 7.52
N LYS A 64 16.52 -7.60 8.12
CA LYS A 64 15.14 -7.62 7.60
C LYS A 64 14.45 -6.26 7.67
N ALA A 65 14.66 -5.50 8.74
CA ALA A 65 14.10 -4.16 8.91
C ALA A 65 14.67 -3.17 7.88
N ILE A 66 15.96 -3.28 7.55
CA ILE A 66 16.60 -2.51 6.48
C ILE A 66 16.03 -2.93 5.11
N HIS A 67 15.97 -4.22 4.81
CA HIS A 67 15.47 -4.70 3.52
C HIS A 67 13.98 -4.36 3.26
N ASN A 68 13.14 -4.35 4.30
CA ASN A 68 11.72 -4.03 4.18
C ASN A 68 11.43 -2.53 4.06
N ASN A 69 12.34 -1.67 4.52
CA ASN A 69 12.18 -0.21 4.47
C ASN A 69 12.91 0.45 3.29
N PHE A 70 13.86 -0.24 2.65
CA PHE A 70 14.62 0.26 1.51
C PHE A 70 14.37 -0.60 0.27
N GLN A 71 13.45 -0.18 -0.60
CA GLN A 71 13.09 -0.94 -1.81
C GLN A 71 14.15 -0.94 -2.93
N SER A 72 15.22 -0.16 -2.83
CA SER A 72 16.42 -0.37 -3.63
C SER A 72 17.59 0.45 -3.10
N VAL A 73 18.58 -0.23 -2.54
CA VAL A 73 19.96 0.30 -2.57
C VAL A 73 20.71 -0.59 -3.55
N LYS A 74 20.70 -0.20 -4.83
CA LYS A 74 21.47 -0.88 -5.86
C LYS A 74 22.90 -0.31 -5.84
N VAL A 75 23.73 -0.83 -4.95
CA VAL A 75 25.17 -0.53 -4.96
C VAL A 75 25.82 -1.50 -5.93
N THR A 76 26.17 -1.04 -7.14
CA THR A 76 27.02 -1.81 -8.05
C THR A 76 28.41 -1.18 -8.01
N CYS A 77 29.31 -1.77 -7.20
CA CYS A 77 30.70 -1.39 -7.17
C CYS A 77 31.48 -2.23 -8.18
N SER A 78 31.78 -1.64 -9.34
CA SER A 78 32.78 -2.18 -10.27
C SER A 78 34.01 -1.27 -10.19
N ALA A 79 35.12 -1.76 -9.65
CA ALA A 79 36.35 -1.00 -9.52
C ALA A 79 37.45 -1.56 -10.44
N PHE A 80 38.06 -0.68 -11.22
CA PHE A 80 39.44 -0.81 -11.72
C PHE A 80 40.05 0.60 -11.72
N VAL A 81 41.19 0.76 -11.05
CA VAL A 81 42.10 1.87 -11.32
C VAL A 81 43.48 1.25 -11.48
N GLN A 82 44.01 1.32 -12.70
CA GLN A 82 45.37 0.95 -13.02
C GLN A 82 46.16 2.26 -13.17
N ASP A 83 47.20 2.41 -12.34
CA ASP A 83 48.32 3.36 -12.40
C ASP A 83 48.04 4.70 -13.12
N ILE A 84 47.73 5.75 -12.35
CA ILE A 84 47.81 7.14 -12.83
C ILE A 84 48.90 7.87 -12.04
N PRO A 85 50.00 8.28 -12.66
CA PRO A 85 50.92 9.24 -12.05
C PRO A 85 50.26 10.62 -12.06
N LEU A 86 50.21 11.27 -10.90
CA LEU A 86 49.80 12.67 -10.78
C LEU A 86 51.08 13.52 -10.88
N ASP A 87 51.25 14.22 -11.99
CA ASP A 87 52.38 15.13 -12.24
C ASP A 87 52.22 16.51 -11.52
N ASP A 88 51.26 16.66 -10.59
CA ASP A 88 51.05 17.89 -9.82
C ASP A 88 51.07 17.63 -8.30
N ASP A 89 51.63 18.59 -7.54
CA ASP A 89 51.76 18.58 -6.08
C ASP A 89 50.40 18.30 -5.39
N PRO A 90 50.29 17.26 -4.52
CA PRO A 90 49.07 16.87 -3.80
C PRO A 90 48.34 18.02 -3.10
N GLN A 91 49.08 19.02 -2.63
CA GLN A 91 48.50 20.18 -1.94
C GLN A 91 47.63 21.05 -2.88
N THR A 92 47.97 21.10 -4.17
CA THR A 92 47.29 21.87 -5.21
C THR A 92 45.89 21.32 -5.53
N VAL A 93 45.73 19.98 -5.45
CA VAL A 93 44.43 19.31 -5.69
C VAL A 93 43.49 19.54 -4.51
N VAL A 94 44.00 19.48 -3.28
CA VAL A 94 43.23 19.73 -2.05
C VAL A 94 42.76 21.19 -1.98
N ASP A 95 43.60 22.13 -2.38
CA ASP A 95 43.26 23.56 -2.35
C ASP A 95 42.25 23.93 -3.46
N SER A 96 42.34 23.31 -4.64
CA SER A 96 41.35 23.45 -5.73
C SER A 96 39.95 22.90 -5.34
N VAL A 97 39.91 21.83 -4.54
CA VAL A 97 38.66 21.28 -3.99
C VAL A 97 38.06 22.21 -2.91
N LYS A 98 38.88 22.83 -2.06
CA LYS A 98 38.43 23.75 -1.01
C LYS A 98 37.90 25.08 -1.54
N GLU A 99 38.52 25.66 -2.57
CA GLU A 99 38.08 26.96 -3.13
C GLU A 99 36.77 26.84 -3.95
N SER A 100 36.45 25.66 -4.47
CA SER A 100 35.33 25.49 -5.42
C SER A 100 33.94 25.33 -4.80
N ARG A 101 33.81 25.31 -3.45
CA ARG A 101 32.54 25.06 -2.74
C ARG A 101 31.68 23.95 -3.37
N GLY A 102 32.31 22.81 -3.71
CA GLY A 102 31.61 21.62 -4.19
C GLY A 102 31.35 21.55 -5.70
N LYS A 103 32.12 22.26 -6.54
CA LYS A 103 32.05 22.07 -8.01
C LYS A 103 33.45 21.99 -8.63
N VAL A 104 34.09 20.82 -8.56
CA VAL A 104 35.21 20.47 -9.45
C VAL A 104 34.92 19.13 -10.13
N GLN A 105 34.83 19.19 -11.47
CA GLN A 105 34.99 18.01 -12.33
C GLN A 105 36.49 17.72 -12.42
N VAL A 106 36.96 16.70 -11.71
CA VAL A 106 38.31 16.15 -11.93
C VAL A 106 38.28 15.40 -13.26
N ARG A 107 38.99 15.92 -14.27
CA ARG A 107 39.14 15.27 -15.58
C ARG A 107 40.20 14.17 -15.49
N ALA A 108 39.77 12.97 -15.15
CA ALA A 108 40.39 11.71 -15.57
C ALA A 108 39.32 10.87 -16.27
N LYS A 109 39.62 10.32 -17.45
CA LYS A 109 38.64 9.61 -18.30
C LYS A 109 38.28 8.24 -17.71
N THR A 110 37.36 8.21 -16.76
CA THR A 110 36.44 7.09 -16.53
C THR A 110 35.16 7.66 -15.90
N GLN A 111 34.09 7.72 -16.68
CA GLN A 111 32.80 8.25 -16.25
C GLN A 111 32.10 7.21 -15.36
N PHE A 112 32.01 7.46 -14.05
CA PHE A 112 31.09 6.75 -13.18
C PHE A 112 29.84 7.61 -13.00
N GLU A 113 28.72 7.20 -13.59
CA GLU A 113 27.43 7.86 -13.40
C GLU A 113 26.74 7.22 -12.18
N LEU A 114 27.02 7.75 -11.00
CA LEU A 114 26.27 7.44 -9.78
C LEU A 114 24.91 8.15 -9.84
N LYS A 115 23.86 7.43 -10.27
CA LYS A 115 22.48 7.89 -10.06
C LYS A 115 22.07 7.65 -8.61
N VAL A 116 22.59 8.50 -7.72
CA VAL A 116 21.98 8.72 -6.39
C VAL A 116 20.92 9.79 -6.60
N LYS A 117 19.66 9.53 -6.25
CA LYS A 117 18.61 10.56 -6.20
C LYS A 117 19.01 11.62 -5.18
N GLU A 118 19.72 12.67 -5.59
CA GLU A 118 19.98 13.91 -4.81
C GLU A 118 20.27 13.72 -3.30
N VAL A 119 20.96 12.66 -2.89
CA VAL A 119 21.32 12.48 -1.46
C VAL A 119 22.70 13.09 -1.22
N PRO A 120 22.83 14.10 -0.34
CA PRO A 120 24.13 14.64 0.02
C PRO A 120 24.99 13.56 0.71
N PHE A 121 26.24 13.46 0.29
CA PHE A 121 27.24 12.56 0.86
C PHE A 121 28.50 13.35 1.22
N THR A 122 29.26 12.83 2.17
CA THR A 122 30.62 13.26 2.49
C THR A 122 31.56 12.11 2.16
N ALA A 123 32.72 12.39 1.57
CA ALA A 123 33.74 11.38 1.33
C ALA A 123 34.99 11.73 2.15
N GLU A 124 35.50 10.78 2.91
CA GLU A 124 36.80 10.85 3.58
C GLU A 124 37.77 9.91 2.88
N TYR A 125 39.02 10.35 2.73
CA TYR A 125 40.04 9.64 1.98
C TYR A 125 41.20 9.32 2.92
N GLU A 126 41.58 8.05 2.97
CA GLU A 126 42.81 7.61 3.63
C GLU A 126 43.89 7.37 2.58
N PHE A 127 45.13 7.72 2.95
CA PHE A 127 46.29 7.64 2.08
C PHE A 127 47.37 6.76 2.70
N GLU A 128 47.99 5.91 1.89
CA GLU A 128 49.21 5.21 2.20
C GLU A 128 50.31 5.68 1.22
N GLY A 129 51.18 6.58 1.70
CA GLY A 129 52.09 7.32 0.83
C GLY A 129 51.33 8.22 -0.14
N ASP A 130 51.70 8.19 -1.42
CA ASP A 130 51.06 9.00 -2.48
C ASP A 130 49.81 8.34 -3.06
N LYS A 131 49.30 7.28 -2.42
CA LYS A 131 48.16 6.48 -2.92
C LYS A 131 47.00 6.57 -1.96
N ILE A 132 45.79 6.73 -2.50
CA ILE A 132 44.56 6.57 -1.74
C ILE A 132 44.42 5.07 -1.41
N SER A 133 44.44 4.74 -0.13
CA SER A 133 44.27 3.37 0.37
C SER A 133 42.80 3.03 0.59
N THR A 134 41.99 3.98 1.06
CA THR A 134 40.57 3.76 1.36
C THR A 134 39.76 5.04 1.14
N VAL A 135 38.51 4.90 0.69
CA VAL A 135 37.55 5.99 0.58
C VAL A 135 36.32 5.63 1.38
N HIS A 136 36.05 6.40 2.44
CA HIS A 136 34.85 6.28 3.25
C HIS A 136 33.77 7.20 2.69
N ILE A 137 32.67 6.64 2.21
CA ILE A 137 31.53 7.43 1.71
C ILE A 137 30.44 7.42 2.78
N MET A 138 30.24 8.57 3.41
CA MET A 138 29.22 8.82 4.41
C MET A 138 27.99 9.43 3.73
N VAL A 139 26.91 8.67 3.63
CA VAL A 139 25.63 9.17 3.12
C VAL A 139 24.73 9.53 4.30
N THR A 140 24.32 10.79 4.41
CA THR A 140 23.35 11.19 5.44
C THR A 140 21.96 11.16 4.83
N ALA A 141 21.22 10.07 5.07
CA ALA A 141 19.81 9.98 4.71
C ALA A 141 18.96 10.43 5.89
N THR A 142 18.08 11.40 5.68
CA THR A 142 17.00 11.68 6.65
C THR A 142 15.90 10.66 6.38
N ILE A 143 15.77 9.66 7.25
CA ILE A 143 14.68 8.69 7.18
C ILE A 143 13.47 9.34 7.84
N ASN A 144 12.59 9.92 7.02
CA ASN A 144 11.29 10.33 7.54
C ASN A 144 10.46 9.06 7.77
N PRO A 145 9.82 8.91 8.95
CA PRO A 145 8.90 7.81 9.17
C PRO A 145 7.81 7.82 8.09
N PRO A 146 7.39 6.64 7.58
CA PRO A 146 6.34 6.53 6.59
C PRO A 146 5.07 7.28 7.00
N VAL A 147 4.37 7.86 6.01
CA VAL A 147 3.03 8.44 6.21
C VAL A 147 2.10 7.34 6.72
N LEU A 148 1.45 7.56 7.86
CA LEU A 148 0.49 6.61 8.40
C LEU A 148 -0.88 6.83 7.77
N ILE A 149 -1.34 5.88 6.96
CA ILE A 149 -2.69 5.84 6.39
C ILE A 149 -3.54 4.89 7.24
N VAL A 150 -4.64 5.40 7.78
CA VAL A 150 -5.53 4.63 8.67
C VAL A 150 -6.80 4.30 7.93
N GLY A 151 -6.96 3.04 7.54
CA GLY A 151 -8.05 2.51 6.72
C GLY A 151 -7.57 2.04 5.36
N ALA A 152 -7.82 0.77 5.05
CA ALA A 152 -7.45 0.08 3.82
C ALA A 152 -8.64 -0.14 2.87
N GLY A 153 -9.63 0.76 2.92
CA GLY A 153 -10.66 0.86 1.89
C GLY A 153 -10.17 1.56 0.62
N PRO A 154 -11.05 1.84 -0.35
CA PRO A 154 -10.66 2.35 -1.67
C PRO A 154 -9.83 3.64 -1.59
N SER A 155 -10.24 4.58 -0.73
CA SER A 155 -9.53 5.86 -0.56
C SER A 155 -8.11 5.69 -0.01
N GLY A 156 -7.93 4.83 1.00
CA GLY A 156 -6.63 4.64 1.65
C GLY A 156 -5.66 3.89 0.75
N LEU A 157 -6.13 2.86 0.04
CA LEU A 157 -5.32 2.09 -0.91
C LEU A 157 -4.90 2.95 -2.11
N ALA A 158 -5.83 3.71 -2.70
CA ALA A 158 -5.53 4.62 -3.80
C ALA A 158 -4.53 5.72 -3.39
N LEU A 159 -4.70 6.30 -2.20
CA LEU A 159 -3.75 7.28 -1.65
C LEU A 159 -2.37 6.68 -1.44
N GLY A 160 -2.29 5.48 -0.84
CA GLY A 160 -1.04 4.78 -0.62
C GLY A 160 -0.26 4.59 -1.92
N LEU A 161 -0.96 4.15 -2.98
CA LEU A 161 -0.37 3.95 -4.29
C LEU A 161 0.11 5.27 -4.92
N ALA A 162 -0.70 6.33 -4.84
CA ALA A 162 -0.33 7.65 -5.33
C ALA A 162 0.93 8.21 -4.64
N LEU A 163 1.02 8.07 -3.31
CA LEU A 163 2.18 8.52 -2.54
C LEU A 163 3.44 7.74 -2.91
N LEU A 164 3.34 6.41 -3.01
CA LEU A 164 4.46 5.54 -3.37
C LEU A 164 4.99 5.81 -4.79
N GLN A 165 4.09 6.06 -5.76
CA GLN A 165 4.48 6.48 -7.11
C GLN A 165 5.25 7.80 -7.14
N ASN A 166 5.04 8.66 -6.15
CA ASN A 166 5.76 9.93 -5.97
C ASN A 166 6.96 9.80 -5.02
N GLY A 167 7.36 8.58 -4.64
CA GLY A 167 8.52 8.32 -3.78
C GLY A 167 8.31 8.63 -2.30
N VAL A 168 7.05 8.79 -1.86
CA VAL A 168 6.70 8.97 -0.45
C VAL A 168 6.39 7.60 0.16
N THR A 169 7.11 7.23 1.23
CA THR A 169 6.89 5.97 1.94
C THR A 169 5.61 6.02 2.78
N VAL A 170 4.89 4.90 2.84
CA VAL A 170 3.62 4.80 3.57
C VAL A 170 3.57 3.54 4.43
N ARG A 171 2.85 3.61 5.55
CA ARG A 171 2.35 2.47 6.33
C ARG A 171 0.83 2.51 6.29
N ILE A 172 0.17 1.42 5.90
CA ILE A 172 -1.29 1.34 5.81
C ILE A 172 -1.79 0.36 6.87
N ILE A 173 -2.62 0.83 7.80
CA ILE A 173 -3.22 0.00 8.84
C ILE A 173 -4.73 -0.13 8.63
N ASP A 174 -5.29 -1.28 8.98
CA ASP A 174 -6.75 -1.44 9.11
C ASP A 174 -7.10 -2.31 10.31
N LYS A 175 -8.21 -1.96 10.98
CA LYS A 175 -8.72 -2.68 12.14
C LYS A 175 -9.30 -4.05 11.79
N ILE A 176 -9.78 -4.24 10.56
CA ILE A 176 -10.31 -5.53 10.12
C ILE A 176 -9.18 -6.56 10.00
N LYS A 177 -9.46 -7.84 10.23
CA LYS A 177 -8.44 -8.90 10.30
C LYS A 177 -7.92 -9.38 8.93
N GLY A 178 -8.51 -8.91 7.84
CA GLY A 178 -8.13 -9.24 6.48
C GLY A 178 -8.99 -8.47 5.48
N PRO A 179 -8.77 -8.66 4.17
CA PRO A 179 -9.59 -8.04 3.13
C PRO A 179 -11.09 -8.27 3.37
N GLN A 180 -11.90 -7.22 3.20
CA GLN A 180 -13.35 -7.37 3.18
C GLN A 180 -13.76 -8.31 2.04
N ILE A 181 -14.74 -9.15 2.30
CA ILE A 181 -15.38 -9.99 1.28
C ILE A 181 -16.65 -9.27 0.83
N GLY A 182 -16.98 -9.39 -0.46
CA GLY A 182 -18.26 -8.99 -1.01
C GLY A 182 -18.36 -7.53 -1.47
N GLN A 183 -19.50 -7.22 -2.09
CA GLN A 183 -19.68 -6.02 -2.90
C GLN A 183 -20.48 -4.93 -2.20
N ARG A 184 -19.84 -4.15 -1.33
CA ARG A 184 -20.44 -2.96 -0.71
C ARG A 184 -20.76 -1.86 -1.73
N GLY A 185 -19.93 -1.80 -2.78
CA GLY A 185 -20.16 -1.05 -4.01
C GLY A 185 -19.85 -1.96 -5.20
N ALA A 186 -20.58 -1.78 -6.30
CA ALA A 186 -20.51 -2.68 -7.46
C ALA A 186 -20.28 -1.97 -8.80
N ALA A 187 -20.08 -0.64 -8.79
CA ALA A 187 -19.90 0.15 -10.00
C ALA A 187 -18.82 1.21 -9.81
N THR A 188 -17.90 1.28 -10.76
CA THR A 188 -16.87 2.32 -10.86
C THR A 188 -17.28 3.34 -11.92
N GLN A 189 -17.34 4.61 -11.54
CA GLN A 189 -17.74 5.71 -12.42
C GLN A 189 -16.58 6.15 -13.35
N PRO A 190 -16.88 6.76 -14.53
CA PRO A 190 -15.90 7.34 -15.46
C PRO A 190 -14.71 8.04 -14.82
N ARG A 191 -14.98 8.98 -13.90
CA ARG A 191 -13.91 9.77 -13.28
C ARG A 191 -12.99 8.95 -12.36
N ALA A 192 -13.51 7.89 -11.75
CA ALA A 192 -12.70 6.96 -10.98
C ALA A 192 -11.85 6.07 -11.91
N LEU A 193 -12.35 5.71 -13.09
CA LEU A 193 -11.56 4.97 -14.09
C LEU A 193 -10.37 5.79 -14.58
N GLU A 194 -10.55 7.10 -14.78
CA GLU A 194 -9.43 8.01 -15.09
C GLU A 194 -8.38 8.02 -13.98
N LEU A 195 -8.80 8.11 -12.71
CA LEU A 195 -7.89 8.02 -11.57
C LEU A 195 -7.13 6.69 -11.56
N TYR A 196 -7.80 5.57 -11.84
CA TYR A 196 -7.15 4.28 -11.95
C TYR A 196 -6.19 4.18 -13.14
N GLY A 197 -6.46 4.92 -14.22
CA GLY A 197 -5.54 5.09 -15.33
C GLY A 197 -4.26 5.80 -14.90
N LEU A 198 -4.39 6.91 -14.15
CA LEU A 198 -3.24 7.64 -13.59
C LEU A 198 -2.42 6.78 -12.62
N LEU A 199 -3.09 5.95 -11.83
CA LEU A 199 -2.45 5.03 -10.89
C LEU A 199 -1.87 3.78 -11.56
N GLY A 200 -2.10 3.57 -12.87
CA GLY A 200 -1.57 2.42 -13.61
C GLY A 200 -2.28 1.09 -13.32
N VAL A 201 -3.41 1.11 -12.62
CA VAL A 201 -4.15 -0.10 -12.20
C VAL A 201 -5.36 -0.41 -13.08
N LEU A 202 -5.76 0.53 -13.95
CA LEU A 202 -6.96 0.40 -14.75
C LEU A 202 -7.01 -0.87 -15.62
N PRO A 203 -5.94 -1.30 -16.32
CA PRO A 203 -5.99 -2.53 -17.12
C PRO A 203 -6.40 -3.75 -16.29
N ASP A 204 -5.90 -3.88 -15.08
CA ASP A 204 -6.23 -5.01 -14.19
C ASP A 204 -7.64 -4.90 -13.61
N ILE A 205 -8.14 -3.69 -13.41
CA ILE A 205 -9.55 -3.45 -13.05
C ILE A 205 -10.47 -3.86 -14.20
N LEU A 206 -10.16 -3.46 -15.43
CA LEU A 206 -10.96 -3.82 -16.61
C LEU A 206 -10.92 -5.33 -16.88
N ASN A 207 -9.79 -5.99 -16.63
CA ASN A 207 -9.68 -7.45 -16.77
C ASN A 207 -10.55 -8.23 -15.76
N LYS A 208 -10.95 -7.58 -14.66
CA LYS A 208 -11.81 -8.17 -13.62
C LYS A 208 -13.25 -7.66 -13.66
N MET A 209 -13.63 -6.87 -14.66
CA MET A 209 -14.98 -6.33 -14.71
C MET A 209 -16.03 -7.43 -14.89
N GLY A 210 -17.17 -7.22 -14.27
CA GLY A 210 -18.37 -8.02 -14.45
C GLY A 210 -19.11 -7.71 -15.74
N PRO A 211 -20.11 -8.54 -16.06
CA PRO A 211 -20.93 -8.36 -17.24
C PRO A 211 -21.74 -7.07 -17.17
N PHE A 212 -21.90 -6.39 -18.32
CA PHE A 212 -22.88 -5.33 -18.47
C PHE A 212 -24.27 -5.94 -18.60
N GLN A 213 -25.07 -5.78 -17.56
CA GLN A 213 -26.45 -6.25 -17.55
C GLN A 213 -27.40 -5.10 -17.82
N LYS A 214 -28.45 -5.37 -18.59
CA LYS A 214 -29.59 -4.45 -18.63
C LYS A 214 -30.31 -4.49 -17.29
N ILE A 215 -30.84 -3.37 -16.83
CA ILE A 215 -31.75 -3.35 -15.69
C ILE A 215 -33.09 -3.89 -16.17
N ALA A 216 -33.64 -4.90 -15.49
CA ALA A 216 -34.95 -5.45 -15.77
C ALA A 216 -35.92 -5.19 -14.61
N PHE A 217 -37.05 -4.57 -14.91
CA PHE A 217 -38.14 -4.34 -13.96
C PHE A 217 -39.21 -5.42 -14.15
N HIS A 218 -39.65 -6.01 -13.04
CA HIS A 218 -40.55 -7.16 -13.03
C HIS A 218 -41.82 -6.90 -12.22
N ASP A 219 -42.90 -7.56 -12.63
CA ASP A 219 -44.13 -7.77 -11.85
C ASP A 219 -44.32 -9.28 -11.70
N GLY A 220 -44.01 -9.82 -10.52
CA GLY A 220 -43.91 -11.25 -10.32
C GLY A 220 -42.81 -11.88 -11.20
N ALA A 221 -43.20 -12.85 -12.01
CA ALA A 221 -42.34 -13.47 -13.03
C ALA A 221 -42.37 -12.73 -14.39
N ASN A 222 -43.21 -11.71 -14.55
CA ASN A 222 -43.36 -11.02 -15.82
C ASN A 222 -42.34 -9.89 -15.95
N LEU A 223 -41.56 -9.91 -17.02
CA LEU A 223 -40.68 -8.80 -17.39
C LEU A 223 -41.53 -7.63 -17.91
N VAL A 224 -41.48 -6.49 -17.23
CA VAL A 224 -42.25 -5.29 -17.57
C VAL A 224 -41.45 -4.36 -18.48
N LYS A 225 -40.18 -4.13 -18.13
CA LYS A 225 -39.34 -3.15 -18.83
C LYS A 225 -37.86 -3.47 -18.67
N THR A 226 -37.06 -3.18 -19.70
CA THR A 226 -35.60 -3.21 -19.62
C THR A 226 -35.01 -1.84 -19.93
N TRP A 227 -33.90 -1.51 -19.27
CA TRP A 227 -33.10 -0.30 -19.51
C TRP A 227 -31.62 -0.66 -19.64
N ASP A 228 -30.94 -0.06 -20.60
CA ASP A 228 -29.49 -0.20 -20.73
C ASP A 228 -28.81 0.59 -19.60
N LEU A 229 -27.91 -0.08 -18.87
CA LEU A 229 -27.18 0.52 -17.75
C LEU A 229 -26.11 1.51 -18.22
N VAL A 230 -25.57 1.27 -19.42
CA VAL A 230 -24.52 2.05 -20.04
C VAL A 230 -24.99 2.62 -21.37
N SER A 231 -24.46 3.78 -21.71
CA SER A 231 -24.84 4.52 -22.91
C SER A 231 -24.07 4.08 -24.16
N ASN A 232 -23.01 3.27 -23.98
CA ASN A 232 -22.02 2.94 -25.01
C ASN A 232 -21.45 4.23 -25.62
N GLY A 233 -21.03 5.14 -24.73
CA GLY A 233 -20.48 6.42 -25.13
C GLY A 233 -19.20 6.21 -25.93
N LYS A 234 -18.90 7.13 -26.86
CA LYS A 234 -17.63 7.12 -27.57
C LYS A 234 -16.57 7.81 -26.73
N PRO A 235 -15.41 7.16 -26.47
CA PRO A 235 -14.29 7.83 -25.82
C PRO A 235 -13.90 9.13 -26.51
N SER A 236 -13.57 10.14 -25.72
CA SER A 236 -13.06 11.43 -26.18
C SER A 236 -11.91 11.89 -25.27
N PRO A 237 -11.09 12.88 -25.66
CA PRO A 237 -10.06 13.41 -24.78
C PRO A 237 -10.60 13.92 -23.43
N ASP A 238 -11.79 14.50 -23.42
CA ASP A 238 -12.43 15.03 -22.20
C ASP A 238 -13.10 13.93 -21.36
N ILE A 239 -13.51 12.83 -21.99
CA ILE A 239 -14.17 11.68 -21.36
C ILE A 239 -13.60 10.39 -21.97
N PRO A 240 -12.41 9.95 -21.51
CA PRO A 240 -11.74 8.79 -22.10
C PRO A 240 -12.43 7.46 -21.76
N TYR A 241 -13.16 7.41 -20.63
CA TYR A 241 -13.92 6.24 -20.17
C TYR A 241 -15.38 6.64 -19.96
N PRO A 242 -16.21 6.65 -21.01
CA PRO A 242 -17.54 7.27 -20.96
C PRO A 242 -18.59 6.45 -20.20
N ASP A 243 -18.38 5.15 -20.06
CA ASP A 243 -19.30 4.26 -19.37
C ASP A 243 -18.73 3.82 -18.03
N LEU A 244 -19.63 3.59 -17.06
CA LEU A 244 -19.27 2.96 -15.79
C LEU A 244 -18.79 1.53 -16.03
N VAL A 245 -18.04 0.98 -15.08
CA VAL A 245 -17.60 -0.42 -15.09
C VAL A 245 -18.23 -1.13 -13.91
N MET A 246 -18.87 -2.28 -14.18
CA MET A 246 -19.39 -3.15 -13.13
C MET A 246 -18.24 -3.94 -12.53
N ILE A 247 -17.94 -3.71 -11.26
CA ILE A 247 -16.90 -4.43 -10.52
C ILE A 247 -17.14 -4.21 -9.02
N GLY A 248 -16.99 -5.27 -8.25
CA GLY A 248 -17.05 -5.28 -6.81
C GLY A 248 -15.94 -4.46 -6.17
N GLN A 249 -16.28 -3.76 -5.10
CA GLN A 249 -15.32 -3.00 -4.31
C GLN A 249 -14.18 -3.91 -3.81
N ASP A 250 -14.48 -5.14 -3.39
CA ASP A 250 -13.50 -6.15 -2.97
C ASP A 250 -12.46 -6.45 -4.07
N GLN A 251 -12.90 -6.54 -5.33
CA GLN A 251 -12.03 -6.77 -6.48
C GLN A 251 -11.15 -5.56 -6.78
N VAL A 252 -11.73 -4.35 -6.77
CA VAL A 252 -10.98 -3.10 -6.94
C VAL A 252 -9.91 -2.96 -5.85
N GLU A 253 -10.29 -3.11 -4.59
CA GLU A 253 -9.34 -3.06 -3.48
C GLU A 253 -8.29 -4.18 -3.59
N GLY A 254 -8.69 -5.36 -4.08
CA GLY A 254 -7.78 -6.48 -4.36
C GLY A 254 -6.70 -6.10 -5.35
N VAL A 255 -7.07 -5.47 -6.47
CA VAL A 255 -6.10 -4.96 -7.46
C VAL A 255 -5.18 -3.92 -6.83
N LEU A 256 -5.72 -2.93 -6.11
CA LEU A 256 -4.91 -1.90 -5.47
C LEU A 256 -3.91 -2.50 -4.47
N ARG A 257 -4.34 -3.46 -3.64
CA ARG A 257 -3.46 -4.19 -2.70
C ARG A 257 -2.37 -4.98 -3.43
N SER A 258 -2.72 -5.68 -4.52
CA SER A 258 -1.73 -6.42 -5.32
C SER A 258 -0.68 -5.50 -5.94
N HIS A 259 -1.06 -4.29 -6.35
CA HIS A 259 -0.12 -3.30 -6.88
C HIS A 259 0.79 -2.71 -5.80
N LEU A 260 0.24 -2.39 -4.62
CA LEU A 260 1.03 -1.96 -3.45
C LEU A 260 2.10 -2.99 -3.08
N GLU A 261 1.72 -4.27 -2.99
CA GLU A 261 2.65 -5.33 -2.63
C GLU A 261 3.63 -5.66 -3.78
N GLY A 262 3.12 -5.82 -5.00
CA GLY A 262 3.91 -6.29 -6.15
C GLY A 262 4.90 -5.26 -6.69
N HIS A 263 4.55 -3.97 -6.66
CA HIS A 263 5.43 -2.91 -7.17
C HIS A 263 6.21 -2.22 -6.05
N PHE A 264 5.61 -2.09 -4.87
CA PHE A 264 6.17 -1.29 -3.78
C PHE A 264 6.54 -2.10 -2.52
N GLY A 265 6.30 -3.41 -2.49
CA GLY A 265 6.59 -4.24 -1.32
C GLY A 265 5.78 -3.85 -0.08
N VAL A 266 4.77 -2.99 -0.22
CA VAL A 266 3.96 -2.48 0.88
C VAL A 266 2.75 -3.37 1.05
N LYS A 267 2.60 -3.92 2.26
CA LYS A 267 1.42 -4.68 2.68
C LYS A 267 0.55 -3.85 3.61
N VAL A 268 -0.73 -4.19 3.65
CA VAL A 268 -1.65 -3.64 4.65
C VAL A 268 -1.46 -4.40 5.95
N ASP A 269 -1.27 -3.65 7.04
CA ASP A 269 -1.27 -4.16 8.40
C ASP A 269 -2.72 -4.34 8.89
N PHE A 270 -3.31 -5.48 8.54
CA PHE A 270 -4.62 -5.88 9.03
C PHE A 270 -4.60 -6.23 10.53
N GLY A 271 -5.74 -6.04 11.20
CA GLY A 271 -5.92 -6.26 12.64
C GLY A 271 -5.25 -5.18 13.51
N VAL A 272 -4.85 -4.05 12.92
CA VAL A 272 -4.20 -2.92 13.61
C VAL A 272 -5.14 -1.74 13.67
N THR A 273 -5.53 -1.37 14.89
CA THR A 273 -6.53 -0.33 15.16
C THR A 273 -5.87 0.92 15.70
N LEU A 274 -6.06 2.06 15.03
CA LEU A 274 -5.76 3.36 15.64
C LEU A 274 -6.73 3.63 16.80
N LYS A 275 -6.20 3.92 17.98
CA LYS A 275 -6.98 4.30 19.17
C LYS A 275 -7.07 5.80 19.35
N THR A 276 -5.96 6.50 19.20
CA THR A 276 -5.87 7.95 19.33
C THR A 276 -4.57 8.44 18.67
N PHE A 277 -4.45 9.74 18.47
CA PHE A 277 -3.23 10.38 18.00
C PHE A 277 -3.02 11.74 18.67
N GLU A 278 -1.79 12.22 18.76
CA GLU A 278 -1.48 13.56 19.24
C GLU A 278 -0.63 14.28 18.20
N GLN A 279 -1.06 15.46 17.79
CA GLN A 279 -0.26 16.32 16.91
C GLN A 279 0.64 17.22 17.75
N HIS A 280 1.89 17.33 17.34
CA HIS A 280 2.88 18.23 17.93
C HIS A 280 3.70 18.92 16.83
N ASP A 281 4.59 19.84 17.18
CA ASP A 281 5.34 20.69 16.24
C ASP A 281 6.22 19.92 15.23
N ARG A 282 6.43 18.63 15.45
CA ARG A 282 7.35 17.77 14.68
C ARG A 282 6.64 16.62 13.95
N GLY A 283 5.33 16.49 14.08
CA GLY A 283 4.58 15.38 13.50
C GLY A 283 3.38 14.94 14.34
N VAL A 284 3.08 13.65 14.27
CA VAL A 284 1.95 13.00 14.90
C VAL A 284 2.40 11.71 15.58
N SER A 285 2.08 11.58 16.87
CA SER A 285 2.24 10.35 17.64
C SER A 285 0.93 9.57 17.62
N ALA A 286 0.91 8.40 16.98
CA ALA A 286 -0.29 7.59 16.78
C ALA A 286 -0.28 6.35 17.69
N ARG A 287 -1.27 6.21 18.56
CA ARG A 287 -1.43 5.01 19.40
C ARG A 287 -2.22 3.95 18.63
N VAL A 288 -1.57 2.85 18.30
CA VAL A 288 -2.16 1.73 17.57
C VAL A 288 -2.17 0.47 18.45
N VAL A 289 -3.19 -0.36 18.26
CA VAL A 289 -3.35 -1.61 19.01
C VAL A 289 -3.54 -2.75 18.02
N ARG A 290 -2.82 -3.86 18.25
CA ARG A 290 -3.01 -5.10 17.51
C ARG A 290 -3.21 -6.28 18.45
N GLU A 291 -3.88 -7.31 17.95
CA GLU A 291 -3.98 -8.59 18.66
C GLU A 291 -2.78 -9.48 18.30
N GLN A 292 -2.08 -9.99 19.30
CA GLN A 292 -0.97 -10.94 19.15
C GLN A 292 -1.09 -12.01 20.22
N ASP A 293 -1.18 -13.28 19.81
CA ASP A 293 -1.30 -14.44 20.71
C ASP A 293 -2.43 -14.30 21.75
N GLY A 294 -3.57 -13.75 21.33
CA GLY A 294 -4.74 -13.50 22.19
C GLY A 294 -4.59 -12.33 23.18
N ARG A 295 -3.51 -11.54 23.08
CA ARG A 295 -3.28 -10.33 23.88
C ARG A 295 -3.33 -9.08 23.01
N GLN A 296 -3.82 -7.98 23.59
CA GLN A 296 -3.71 -6.67 22.98
C GLN A 296 -2.30 -6.13 23.23
N VAL A 297 -1.59 -5.85 22.14
CA VAL A 297 -0.29 -5.18 22.15
C VAL A 297 -0.52 -3.76 21.66
N GLU A 298 -0.06 -2.80 22.45
CA GLU A 298 -0.13 -1.39 22.12
C GLU A 298 1.24 -0.88 21.68
N GLU A 299 1.25 -0.07 20.62
CA GLU A 299 2.42 0.53 20.01
C GLU A 299 2.14 2.02 19.78
N THR A 300 3.17 2.87 19.97
CA THR A 300 3.13 4.27 19.54
C THR A 300 3.95 4.39 18.26
N TRP A 301 3.32 4.91 17.21
CA TRP A 301 3.94 5.15 15.91
C TRP A 301 4.13 6.64 15.69
N GLU A 302 5.37 7.07 15.51
CA GLU A 302 5.71 8.44 15.18
C GLU A 302 5.72 8.63 13.66
N THR A 303 5.04 9.65 13.16
CA THR A 303 5.03 9.97 11.73
C THR A 303 4.98 11.48 11.49
N GLY A 304 5.51 11.94 10.36
CA GLY A 304 5.31 13.32 9.93
C GLY A 304 3.87 13.62 9.52
N TRP A 305 3.13 12.60 9.06
CA TRP A 305 1.77 12.75 8.53
C TRP A 305 0.90 11.54 8.86
N LEU A 306 -0.30 11.82 9.35
CA LEU A 306 -1.36 10.85 9.55
C LEU A 306 -2.55 11.20 8.67
N VAL A 307 -3.03 10.24 7.87
CA VAL A 307 -4.20 10.43 7.00
C VAL A 307 -5.34 9.51 7.41
N GLY A 308 -6.50 10.10 7.69
CA GLY A 308 -7.72 9.37 8.00
C GLY A 308 -8.47 8.91 6.76
N ALA A 309 -8.43 7.61 6.50
CA ALA A 309 -9.22 6.90 5.52
C ALA A 309 -10.13 5.83 6.18
N ASP A 310 -10.49 6.04 7.45
CA ASP A 310 -11.11 5.07 8.36
C ASP A 310 -12.66 5.04 8.31
N GLY A 311 -13.22 5.69 7.28
CA GLY A 311 -14.64 5.68 6.94
C GLY A 311 -15.54 6.51 7.88
N ALA A 312 -16.85 6.46 7.63
CA ALA A 312 -17.83 7.30 8.33
C ALA A 312 -17.88 7.09 9.86
N LYS A 313 -17.46 5.93 10.35
CA LYS A 313 -17.41 5.61 11.79
C LYS A 313 -16.00 5.76 12.39
N GLY A 314 -15.05 6.29 11.62
CA GLY A 314 -13.66 6.50 11.98
C GLY A 314 -13.43 7.29 13.27
N VAL A 315 -12.29 7.04 13.92
CA VAL A 315 -11.87 7.73 15.14
C VAL A 315 -11.29 9.11 14.84
N ILE A 316 -10.64 9.26 13.68
CA ILE A 316 -9.87 10.47 13.36
C ILE A 316 -10.78 11.70 13.28
N ARG A 317 -11.85 11.61 12.49
CA ARG A 317 -12.84 12.70 12.38
C ARG A 317 -13.38 13.11 13.76
N LYS A 318 -13.75 12.13 14.58
CA LYS A 318 -14.33 12.36 15.91
C LYS A 318 -13.34 13.05 16.84
N GLN A 319 -12.09 12.60 16.84
CA GLN A 319 -11.05 13.18 17.68
C GLN A 319 -10.70 14.61 17.26
N LEU A 320 -10.76 14.93 15.97
CA LEU A 320 -10.61 16.31 15.46
C LEU A 320 -11.83 17.21 15.75
N GLY A 321 -12.90 16.67 16.34
CA GLY A 321 -14.13 17.43 16.62
C GLY A 321 -14.97 17.74 15.38
N PHE A 322 -14.74 17.06 14.25
CA PHE A 322 -15.51 17.28 13.04
C PHE A 322 -16.83 16.51 13.05
N THR A 323 -17.89 17.20 12.64
CA THR A 323 -19.26 16.65 12.56
C THR A 323 -19.70 16.54 11.10
N TYR A 324 -20.62 15.62 10.82
CA TYR A 324 -21.32 15.59 9.54
C TYR A 324 -22.57 16.45 9.65
N LEU A 325 -22.75 17.38 8.70
CA LEU A 325 -24.01 18.06 8.50
C LEU A 325 -24.90 17.18 7.62
N GLY A 326 -26.04 16.74 8.15
CA GLY A 326 -26.98 15.89 7.45
C GLY A 326 -27.96 15.19 8.38
N GLU A 327 -28.98 14.58 7.80
CA GLU A 327 -29.98 13.76 8.49
C GLU A 327 -29.97 12.35 7.88
N THR A 328 -30.16 11.33 8.71
CA THR A 328 -30.40 9.97 8.23
C THR A 328 -31.83 9.89 7.70
N ARG A 329 -32.00 9.31 6.50
CA ARG A 329 -33.30 9.21 5.84
C ARG A 329 -33.74 7.75 5.82
N ASP A 330 -34.64 7.39 6.73
CA ASP A 330 -35.07 5.99 6.90
C ASP A 330 -35.69 5.38 5.63
N HIS A 331 -36.30 6.20 4.77
CA HIS A 331 -36.82 5.76 3.46
C HIS A 331 -35.73 5.42 2.44
N GLN A 332 -34.45 5.63 2.77
CA GLN A 332 -33.28 5.26 1.97
C GLN A 332 -32.46 4.17 2.67
N ARG A 333 -33.03 3.47 3.67
CA ARG A 333 -32.35 2.34 4.32
C ARG A 333 -32.42 1.09 3.45
N PHE A 334 -31.28 0.42 3.28
CA PHE A 334 -31.18 -0.83 2.53
C PHE A 334 -30.40 -1.89 3.32
N ILE A 335 -30.81 -3.15 3.20
CA ILE A 335 -29.95 -4.30 3.46
C ILE A 335 -29.30 -4.68 2.13
N ILE A 336 -27.97 -4.75 2.12
CA ILE A 336 -27.17 -5.07 0.95
C ILE A 336 -26.25 -6.23 1.30
N GLY A 337 -26.01 -7.12 0.35
CA GLY A 337 -24.99 -8.15 0.50
C GLY A 337 -24.94 -9.05 -0.71
N ASP A 338 -24.26 -10.17 -0.56
CA ASP A 338 -24.10 -11.17 -1.61
C ASP A 338 -24.67 -12.52 -1.18
N VAL A 339 -25.33 -13.21 -2.11
CA VAL A 339 -26.00 -14.49 -1.90
C VAL A 339 -25.77 -15.38 -3.10
N HIS A 340 -25.61 -16.67 -2.88
CA HIS A 340 -25.65 -17.64 -3.96
C HIS A 340 -27.09 -17.87 -4.41
N ILE A 341 -27.35 -17.82 -5.72
CA ILE A 341 -28.61 -18.24 -6.35
C ILE A 341 -28.28 -19.36 -7.32
N LEU A 342 -28.88 -20.52 -7.07
CA LEU A 342 -28.58 -21.77 -7.77
C LEU A 342 -29.48 -21.97 -8.99
N GLU A 343 -30.75 -21.56 -8.88
CA GLU A 343 -31.78 -21.74 -9.92
C GLU A 343 -32.85 -20.63 -9.86
N GLY A 344 -33.65 -20.50 -10.93
CA GLY A 344 -34.84 -19.66 -10.97
C GLY A 344 -34.64 -18.21 -11.42
N ILE A 345 -33.41 -17.79 -11.71
CA ILE A 345 -33.13 -16.46 -12.24
C ILE A 345 -32.03 -16.53 -13.30
N ASP A 346 -32.16 -15.74 -14.37
CA ASP A 346 -31.11 -15.61 -15.37
C ASP A 346 -30.02 -14.64 -14.90
N LYS A 347 -28.98 -14.48 -15.73
CA LYS A 347 -27.83 -13.61 -15.45
C LYS A 347 -27.69 -12.48 -16.46
N GLU A 348 -28.61 -12.38 -17.41
CA GLU A 348 -28.59 -11.37 -18.46
C GLU A 348 -28.97 -10.00 -17.90
N TYR A 349 -29.77 -9.99 -16.82
CA TYR A 349 -30.29 -8.77 -16.23
C TYR A 349 -29.78 -8.49 -14.81
N SER A 350 -29.81 -7.21 -14.45
CA SER A 350 -29.91 -6.76 -13.07
C SER A 350 -31.40 -6.60 -12.76
N HIS A 351 -31.95 -7.51 -11.99
CA HIS A 351 -33.38 -7.63 -11.77
C HIS A 351 -33.86 -6.72 -10.65
N ARG A 352 -35.05 -6.12 -10.82
CA ARG A 352 -35.70 -5.19 -9.90
C ARG A 352 -37.18 -5.52 -9.77
N TRP A 353 -37.65 -5.56 -8.52
CA TRP A 353 -39.06 -5.70 -8.15
C TRP A 353 -39.46 -4.62 -7.16
N GLY A 354 -40.72 -4.21 -7.23
CA GLY A 354 -41.30 -3.24 -6.30
C GLY A 354 -40.71 -1.84 -6.39
N ASP A 355 -40.98 -1.04 -5.36
CA ASP A 355 -40.50 0.33 -5.21
C ASP A 355 -39.43 0.36 -4.12
N MET A 356 -38.19 0.74 -4.48
CA MET A 356 -37.06 0.81 -3.54
C MET A 356 -37.27 1.78 -2.37
N ALA A 357 -38.23 2.71 -2.46
CA ALA A 357 -38.58 3.59 -1.34
C ALA A 357 -39.56 2.93 -0.33
N ARG A 358 -40.27 1.87 -0.74
CA ARG A 358 -41.29 1.19 0.09
C ARG A 358 -40.92 -0.25 0.40
N ASN A 359 -40.84 -1.09 -0.63
CA ASN A 359 -40.57 -2.52 -0.52
C ASN A 359 -39.94 -3.03 -1.83
N GLY A 360 -38.69 -2.64 -2.06
CA GLY A 360 -37.98 -2.96 -3.29
C GLY A 360 -36.94 -4.05 -3.09
N VAL A 361 -36.81 -4.90 -4.10
CA VAL A 361 -35.79 -5.94 -4.17
C VAL A 361 -35.01 -5.79 -5.47
N GLY A 362 -33.69 -5.82 -5.37
CA GLY A 362 -32.78 -5.96 -6.50
C GLY A 362 -31.91 -7.20 -6.37
N LEU A 363 -31.75 -7.93 -7.47
CA LEU A 363 -30.82 -9.06 -7.59
C LEU A 363 -29.94 -8.84 -8.81
N ARG A 364 -28.62 -8.80 -8.62
CA ARG A 364 -27.65 -8.50 -9.67
C ARG A 364 -26.55 -9.57 -9.69
N PRO A 365 -26.36 -10.30 -10.80
CA PRO A 365 -25.25 -11.24 -10.91
C PRO A 365 -23.90 -10.52 -10.80
N THR A 366 -22.95 -11.12 -10.10
CA THR A 366 -21.60 -10.58 -9.86
C THR A 366 -20.57 -11.21 -10.81
N GLU A 367 -19.37 -10.63 -10.84
CA GLU A 367 -18.21 -11.16 -11.57
C GLU A 367 -17.49 -12.30 -10.84
N SER A 368 -17.75 -12.48 -9.55
CA SER A 368 -16.93 -13.35 -8.69
C SER A 368 -17.25 -14.83 -8.87
N SER A 369 -18.50 -15.18 -9.19
CA SER A 369 -18.87 -16.54 -9.58
C SER A 369 -20.19 -16.59 -10.31
N ASP A 370 -20.43 -17.70 -10.99
CA ASP A 370 -21.66 -17.95 -11.73
C ASP A 370 -22.93 -17.95 -10.88
N SER A 371 -22.85 -18.28 -9.59
CA SER A 371 -24.02 -18.32 -8.73
C SER A 371 -24.09 -17.15 -7.76
N LEU A 372 -23.09 -16.25 -7.72
CA LEU A 372 -23.08 -15.17 -6.73
C LEU A 372 -23.82 -13.94 -7.26
N PHE A 373 -24.82 -13.50 -6.52
CA PHE A 373 -25.61 -12.31 -6.80
C PHE A 373 -25.48 -11.32 -5.65
N GLN A 374 -25.30 -10.05 -5.99
CA GLN A 374 -25.53 -8.96 -5.05
C GLN A 374 -27.04 -8.78 -4.92
N TYR A 375 -27.54 -8.73 -3.69
CA TYR A 375 -28.91 -8.35 -3.38
C TYR A 375 -28.95 -6.98 -2.72
N ILE A 376 -30.05 -6.27 -2.96
CA ILE A 376 -30.40 -5.05 -2.24
C ILE A 376 -31.90 -5.10 -1.93
N VAL A 377 -32.24 -4.96 -0.65
CA VAL A 377 -33.61 -4.95 -0.17
C VAL A 377 -33.81 -3.69 0.65
N GLY A 378 -34.82 -2.89 0.36
CA GLY A 378 -35.10 -1.72 1.21
C GLY A 378 -36.35 -0.95 0.88
N GLY A 379 -36.48 0.17 1.58
CA GLY A 379 -37.71 0.95 1.66
C GLY A 379 -38.38 0.84 3.04
N THR A 380 -39.35 1.72 3.29
CA THR A 380 -39.94 1.93 4.62
C THR A 380 -40.75 0.76 5.18
N GLU A 381 -41.14 -0.21 4.35
CA GLU A 381 -41.95 -1.38 4.73
C GLU A 381 -41.10 -2.64 4.96
N VAL A 382 -39.77 -2.52 4.82
CA VAL A 382 -38.82 -3.62 5.00
C VAL A 382 -38.45 -3.75 6.49
N PRO A 383 -38.50 -4.95 7.08
CA PRO A 383 -38.09 -5.17 8.47
C PRO A 383 -36.56 -5.33 8.59
N HIS A 384 -35.81 -4.26 8.33
CA HIS A 384 -34.34 -4.30 8.24
C HIS A 384 -33.65 -4.88 9.47
N ASP A 385 -34.12 -4.57 10.69
CA ASP A 385 -33.47 -5.05 11.92
C ASP A 385 -33.65 -6.56 12.13
N GLU A 386 -34.77 -7.12 11.67
CA GLU A 386 -35.03 -8.57 11.71
C GLU A 386 -34.03 -9.30 10.82
N PHE A 387 -33.82 -8.81 9.60
CA PHE A 387 -32.94 -9.43 8.60
C PHE A 387 -31.47 -9.50 9.03
N LEU A 388 -31.02 -8.57 9.86
CA LEU A 388 -29.67 -8.60 10.43
C LEU A 388 -29.47 -9.71 11.47
N SER A 389 -30.56 -10.27 12.00
CA SER A 389 -30.56 -11.31 13.02
C SER A 389 -31.07 -12.66 12.53
N ASP A 390 -31.96 -12.67 11.53
CA ASP A 390 -32.52 -13.87 10.90
C ASP A 390 -32.37 -13.77 9.38
N HIS A 391 -31.38 -14.49 8.86
CA HIS A 391 -31.10 -14.53 7.42
C HIS A 391 -32.19 -15.25 6.63
N ASN A 392 -32.93 -16.19 7.23
CA ASN A 392 -34.01 -16.88 6.53
C ASN A 392 -35.18 -15.92 6.31
N ALA A 393 -35.48 -15.05 7.29
CA ALA A 393 -36.50 -14.02 7.14
C ALA A 393 -36.22 -13.08 5.96
N LEU A 394 -34.96 -12.74 5.69
CA LEU A 394 -34.55 -11.98 4.51
C LEU A 394 -34.85 -12.73 3.20
N LEU A 395 -34.45 -13.99 3.11
CA LEU A 395 -34.66 -14.79 1.89
C LEU A 395 -36.15 -15.04 1.63
N ASP A 396 -36.92 -15.37 2.67
CA ASP A 396 -38.37 -15.53 2.59
C ASP A 396 -39.05 -14.22 2.16
N HIS A 397 -38.56 -13.08 2.66
CA HIS A 397 -39.05 -11.77 2.22
C HIS A 397 -38.75 -11.53 0.73
N ILE A 398 -37.55 -11.86 0.24
CA ILE A 398 -37.22 -11.74 -1.19
C ILE A 398 -38.19 -12.59 -2.02
N VAL A 399 -38.43 -13.85 -1.65
CA VAL A 399 -39.39 -14.72 -2.36
C VAL A 399 -40.80 -14.09 -2.37
N LYS A 400 -41.26 -13.60 -1.22
CA LYS A 400 -42.58 -12.97 -1.09
C LYS A 400 -42.70 -11.68 -1.89
N ALA A 401 -41.71 -10.80 -1.83
CA ALA A 401 -41.72 -9.50 -2.50
C ALA A 401 -41.59 -9.62 -4.02
N THR A 402 -40.84 -10.61 -4.49
CA THR A 402 -40.71 -10.91 -5.92
C THR A 402 -41.84 -11.77 -6.46
N GLY A 403 -42.55 -12.52 -5.61
CA GLY A 403 -43.53 -13.53 -6.03
C GLY A 403 -42.91 -14.76 -6.70
N ARG A 404 -41.59 -14.95 -6.58
CA ARG A 404 -40.80 -15.96 -7.30
C ARG A 404 -40.38 -17.13 -6.41
N ASN A 405 -41.30 -18.09 -6.22
CA ASN A 405 -41.05 -19.31 -5.44
C ASN A 405 -40.08 -20.30 -6.13
N ASP A 406 -39.77 -20.05 -7.40
CA ASP A 406 -38.86 -20.83 -8.21
C ASP A 406 -37.38 -20.46 -7.98
N ILE A 407 -37.09 -19.31 -7.36
CA ILE A 407 -35.71 -18.93 -7.01
C ILE A 407 -35.18 -19.85 -5.90
N LYS A 408 -34.02 -20.46 -6.13
CA LYS A 408 -33.33 -21.31 -5.14
C LYS A 408 -32.07 -20.63 -4.64
N PHE A 409 -32.12 -20.17 -3.39
CA PHE A 409 -30.98 -19.58 -2.70
C PHE A 409 -30.04 -20.66 -2.16
N GLY A 410 -28.75 -20.38 -2.22
CA GLY A 410 -27.68 -21.08 -1.54
C GLY A 410 -27.19 -20.29 -0.33
N GLU A 411 -25.89 -20.30 -0.09
CA GLU A 411 -25.27 -19.60 1.04
C GLU A 411 -25.37 -18.07 0.91
N LEU A 412 -25.70 -17.41 2.04
CA LEU A 412 -25.58 -15.98 2.20
C LEU A 412 -24.13 -15.64 2.58
N VAL A 413 -23.44 -14.89 1.73
CA VAL A 413 -22.01 -14.58 1.90
C VAL A 413 -21.80 -13.34 2.75
N THR A 414 -22.56 -12.28 2.47
CA THR A 414 -22.46 -11.01 3.21
C THR A 414 -23.84 -10.42 3.48
N ILE A 415 -23.90 -9.62 4.53
CA ILE A 415 -25.07 -8.82 4.89
C ILE A 415 -24.61 -7.52 5.56
N GLU A 416 -25.12 -6.40 5.08
CA GLU A 416 -24.80 -5.07 5.58
C GLU A 416 -26.03 -4.17 5.65
N ASP A 417 -26.05 -3.35 6.70
CA ASP A 417 -27.05 -2.29 6.90
C ASP A 417 -26.53 -0.97 6.35
N TRP A 418 -27.17 -0.46 5.29
CA TRP A 418 -26.89 0.81 4.68
C TRP A 418 -27.96 1.83 5.05
N ARG A 419 -27.57 2.94 5.67
CA ARG A 419 -28.45 3.97 6.24
C ARG A 419 -28.03 5.37 5.82
#